data_AF-A0A382HXH2-F1
#
_entry.id   AF-A0A382HXH2-F1
#
_cell.length_a   1.000
_cell.length_b   1.000
_cell.length_c   1.000
_cell.angle_alpha   90.00
_cell.angle_beta   90.00
_cell.angle_gamma   90.00
#
_symmetry.space_group_name_H-M   'P 1'
#
loop_
_entity.id
_entity.type
_entity.pdbx_description
1 polymer ?
#
loop_
_entity_poly.entity_id
_entity_poly.type
_entity_poly.pdbx_seq_one_letter_code
_entity_poly.pdbx_strand_id
1 'polypeptide(L)'
;WMDEGLNEYTNIRYWEKKYTDRNNQFLLQDFVQNKLGVGKNFDIHSFHYLSFAGIGKSKDAQPLNISANDNFNNSNYGQNYMRTAVMMRFLQHYIGEEKMDEIMQDFYETWKFRHPQPDDLKYFFDKHVDEDVNWFFENVFEKTSYIDFGISKKGNMFWLTNFGTFNVPVEISFYDQSGEEISRSWISINEQITQLDAPPNSASATIDPDQYMPDVDRTNNATRRRIKTHFIFDKPSYYDRDIYVVPWLFSYNTYNGFTPGLVLLNGFLPGYDKRSVGLNLTYDFKNNKPVGGLSFSKGFDQIPIFHSGAWSMKIGTIAGRSGLQLGFTGTMKKPLSKSPIAKMDADVFYHNLNSDALDPELYNSGEFVVASIKLEKRWRPSIFKSYSIGSRIKMGNGFVKGSLNSGFTYRASKKIKTSLFAGVGSFFLSDNIPLQYRYYLSGTVDPDFEQLVIDRMGG
;
A
#
# COMPACT_ATOMS: atom_id res chain seq x y z
N TRP A 1 -0.97 -19.50 15.09
CA TRP A 1 -1.05 -18.20 15.77
C TRP A 1 -0.85 -18.29 17.29
N MET A 2 -1.30 -19.35 17.98
CA MET A 2 -1.16 -19.43 19.44
C MET A 2 0.29 -19.33 19.93
N ASP A 3 1.21 -20.10 19.34
CA ASP A 3 2.61 -20.01 19.70
C ASP A 3 3.23 -18.71 19.13
N GLU A 4 3.34 -18.65 17.80
CA GLU A 4 4.00 -17.56 17.08
C GLU A 4 3.42 -16.17 17.34
N GLY A 5 2.10 -16.03 17.35
CA GLY A 5 1.41 -14.76 17.49
C GLY A 5 1.36 -14.25 18.93
N LEU A 6 1.19 -15.13 19.93
CA LEU A 6 1.28 -14.72 21.34
C LEU A 6 2.72 -14.42 21.76
N ASN A 7 3.70 -15.14 21.19
CA ASN A 7 5.11 -14.82 21.39
C ASN A 7 5.45 -13.46 20.76
N GLU A 8 4.98 -13.17 19.56
CA GLU A 8 5.20 -11.86 18.93
C GLU A 8 4.48 -10.73 19.67
N TYR A 9 3.26 -10.97 20.17
CA TYR A 9 2.59 -10.05 21.08
C TYR A 9 3.43 -9.79 22.35
N THR A 10 3.93 -10.84 22.99
CA THR A 10 4.80 -10.74 24.16
C THR A 10 6.11 -10.01 23.84
N ASN A 11 6.65 -10.17 22.62
CA ASN A 11 7.81 -9.42 22.13
C ASN A 11 7.52 -7.91 22.07
N ILE A 12 6.34 -7.50 21.57
CA ILE A 12 5.93 -6.09 21.62
C ILE A 12 5.94 -5.57 23.06
N ARG A 13 5.33 -6.30 24.00
CA ARG A 13 5.28 -5.90 25.42
C ARG A 13 6.67 -5.80 26.04
N TYR A 14 7.54 -6.77 25.76
CA TYR A 14 8.92 -6.74 26.19
C TYR A 14 9.66 -5.52 25.64
N TRP A 15 9.46 -5.22 24.36
CA TRP A 15 10.07 -4.09 23.69
C TRP A 15 9.63 -2.76 24.32
N GLU A 16 8.32 -2.61 24.57
CA GLU A 16 7.71 -1.45 25.23
C GLU A 16 8.33 -1.19 26.62
N LYS A 17 8.62 -2.26 27.38
CA LYS A 17 9.21 -2.16 28.72
C LYS A 17 10.73 -1.97 28.70
N LYS A 18 11.44 -2.61 27.78
CA LYS A 18 12.92 -2.58 27.74
C LYS A 18 13.48 -1.37 27.02
N TYR A 19 12.82 -0.91 25.96
CA TYR A 19 13.33 0.13 25.07
C TYR A 19 12.51 1.43 25.14
N THR A 20 11.82 1.67 26.26
CA THR A 20 11.07 2.90 26.53
C THR A 20 11.94 4.14 26.40
N ASP A 21 13.18 4.10 26.90
CA ASP A 21 14.14 5.22 26.86
C ASP A 21 14.54 5.64 25.43
N ARG A 22 14.27 4.78 24.44
CA ARG A 22 14.47 5.05 23.01
C ARG A 22 13.16 5.20 22.27
N ASN A 23 12.06 5.51 22.96
CA ASN A 23 10.72 5.60 22.39
C ASN A 23 10.34 4.37 21.56
N ASN A 24 10.72 3.17 22.02
CA ASN A 24 10.44 1.91 21.34
C ASN A 24 11.00 1.81 19.91
N GLN A 25 12.03 2.61 19.60
CA GLN A 25 12.66 2.66 18.27
C GLN A 25 13.04 1.26 17.78
N PHE A 26 12.65 0.94 16.55
CA PHE A 26 13.06 -0.25 15.84
C PHE A 26 14.30 0.06 15.00
N LEU A 27 15.46 -0.36 15.50
CA LEU A 27 16.75 -0.03 14.92
C LEU A 27 17.09 -0.98 13.75
N LEU A 28 16.92 -0.50 12.52
CA LEU A 28 17.35 -1.16 11.29
C LEU A 28 18.82 -0.86 10.99
N GLN A 29 19.20 0.41 11.05
CA GLN A 29 20.56 0.86 10.80
C GLN A 29 20.84 2.18 11.54
N ASP A 30 21.78 2.14 12.48
CA ASP A 30 22.04 3.22 13.41
C ASP A 30 22.49 4.53 12.76
N PHE A 31 23.40 4.46 11.79
CA PHE A 31 23.85 5.65 11.06
C PHE A 31 22.70 6.34 10.30
N VAL A 32 21.85 5.60 9.61
CA VAL A 32 20.72 6.15 8.86
C VAL A 32 19.70 6.78 9.79
N GLN A 33 19.32 6.08 10.87
CA GLN A 33 18.26 6.57 11.77
C GLN A 33 18.75 7.64 12.76
N ASN A 34 19.89 7.40 13.41
CA ASN A 34 20.37 8.26 14.49
C ASN A 34 21.36 9.32 14.02
N LYS A 35 22.10 9.09 12.93
CA LYS A 35 23.03 10.09 12.37
C LYS A 35 22.42 10.94 11.25
N LEU A 36 21.69 10.32 10.30
CA LEU A 36 21.04 11.04 9.20
C LEU A 36 19.60 11.47 9.52
N GLY A 37 19.00 10.95 10.61
CA GLY A 37 17.65 11.30 11.04
C GLY A 37 16.54 10.64 10.21
N VAL A 38 16.86 9.71 9.32
CA VAL A 38 15.90 9.04 8.43
C VAL A 38 15.31 7.84 9.14
N GLY A 39 14.01 7.85 9.44
CA GLY A 39 13.34 6.77 10.15
C GLY A 39 13.62 6.77 11.65
N LYS A 40 14.00 7.91 12.23
CA LYS A 40 14.41 8.00 13.63
C LYS A 40 13.29 7.58 14.59
N ASN A 41 12.04 7.95 14.29
CA ASN A 41 10.88 7.62 15.13
C ASN A 41 10.18 6.33 14.68
N PHE A 42 10.77 5.58 13.76
CA PHE A 42 10.25 4.27 13.38
C PHE A 42 10.39 3.30 14.56
N ASP A 43 9.26 2.80 15.04
CA ASP A 43 9.15 1.98 16.24
C ASP A 43 8.62 0.57 15.96
N ILE A 44 8.66 -0.26 17.00
CA ILE A 44 8.19 -1.65 16.93
C ILE A 44 6.70 -1.74 16.53
N HIS A 45 5.88 -0.77 16.93
CA HIS A 45 4.45 -0.73 16.62
C HIS A 45 4.20 -0.47 15.14
N SER A 46 4.93 0.49 14.58
CA SER A 46 4.89 0.81 13.15
C SER A 46 5.33 -0.37 12.30
N PHE A 47 6.38 -1.08 12.71
CA PHE A 47 6.83 -2.30 12.05
C PHE A 47 5.72 -3.35 11.98
N HIS A 48 5.06 -3.64 13.10
CA HIS A 48 3.96 -4.62 13.14
C HIS A 48 2.74 -4.16 12.36
N TYR A 49 2.34 -2.90 12.52
CA TYR A 49 1.22 -2.30 11.82
C TYR A 49 1.39 -2.36 10.31
N LEU A 50 2.55 -1.95 9.77
CA LEU A 50 2.81 -1.97 8.33
C LEU A 50 2.80 -3.40 7.77
N SER A 51 3.29 -4.37 8.54
CA SER A 51 3.29 -5.80 8.19
C SER A 51 1.87 -6.42 8.16
N PHE A 52 0.95 -5.91 8.98
CA PHE A 52 -0.44 -6.34 9.03
C PHE A 52 -1.33 -5.62 7.98
N ALA A 53 -1.31 -4.28 7.97
CA ALA A 53 -2.32 -3.45 7.31
C ALA A 53 -2.35 -3.62 5.78
N GLY A 54 -1.25 -4.06 5.17
CA GLY A 54 -1.17 -4.32 3.73
C GLY A 54 -2.08 -5.47 3.24
N ILE A 55 -2.50 -6.38 4.13
CA ILE A 55 -3.28 -7.59 3.78
C ILE A 55 -4.75 -7.48 4.23
N GLY A 56 -5.09 -6.54 5.13
CA GLY A 56 -6.41 -6.48 5.78
C GLY A 56 -7.62 -6.47 4.83
N LYS A 57 -7.53 -5.78 3.69
CA LYS A 57 -8.59 -5.72 2.65
C LYS A 57 -8.40 -6.70 1.50
N SER A 58 -7.38 -7.57 1.57
CA SER A 58 -7.04 -8.49 0.48
C SER A 58 -8.08 -9.58 0.30
N LYS A 59 -8.47 -9.85 -0.96
CA LYS A 59 -9.28 -11.02 -1.32
C LYS A 59 -8.54 -12.35 -1.14
N ASP A 60 -7.23 -12.32 -0.87
CA ASP A 60 -6.44 -13.50 -0.48
C ASP A 60 -6.26 -13.63 1.04
N ALA A 61 -6.94 -12.81 1.86
CA ALA A 61 -6.89 -12.98 3.31
C ALA A 61 -7.41 -14.37 3.74
N GLN A 62 -6.85 -14.91 4.82
CA GLN A 62 -7.22 -16.20 5.40
C GLN A 62 -7.46 -16.04 6.91
N PRO A 63 -8.34 -16.85 7.51
CA PRO A 63 -8.45 -16.92 8.96
C PRO A 63 -7.13 -17.39 9.57
N LEU A 64 -6.92 -17.07 10.85
CA LEU A 64 -5.71 -17.47 11.56
C LEU A 64 -5.82 -18.90 12.09
N ASN A 65 -7.03 -19.33 12.48
CA ASN A 65 -7.30 -20.69 12.92
C ASN A 65 -7.43 -21.64 11.71
N ILE A 66 -6.31 -21.85 11.03
CA ILE A 66 -6.19 -22.69 9.86
C ILE A 66 -4.91 -23.51 9.96
N SER A 67 -4.90 -24.72 9.37
CA SER A 67 -3.70 -25.54 9.38
C SER A 67 -2.56 -24.88 8.61
N ALA A 68 -1.31 -25.17 9.01
CA ALA A 68 -0.13 -24.70 8.29
C ALA A 68 -0.11 -25.19 6.83
N ASN A 69 -0.67 -26.38 6.57
CA ASN A 69 -0.74 -26.96 5.22
C ASN A 69 -1.72 -26.22 4.31
N ASP A 70 -2.75 -25.59 4.88
CA ASP A 70 -3.77 -24.86 4.13
C ASP A 70 -3.45 -23.37 3.95
N ASN A 71 -2.30 -22.90 4.49
CA ASN A 71 -1.82 -21.55 4.23
C ASN A 71 -1.46 -21.38 2.75
N PHE A 72 -2.07 -20.39 2.10
CA PHE A 72 -1.96 -20.18 0.67
C PHE A 72 -0.54 -19.76 0.24
N ASN A 73 0.10 -18.88 1.03
CA ASN A 73 1.45 -18.39 0.80
C ASN A 73 2.12 -17.89 2.09
N ASN A 74 3.42 -17.58 2.00
CA ASN A 74 4.21 -17.11 3.15
C ASN A 74 3.70 -15.77 3.73
N SER A 75 3.09 -14.92 2.91
CA SER A 75 2.50 -13.66 3.37
C SER A 75 1.28 -13.90 4.25
N ASN A 76 0.43 -14.88 3.90
CA ASN A 76 -0.66 -15.34 4.75
C ASN A 76 -0.13 -16.00 6.03
N TYR A 77 0.89 -16.84 5.91
CA TYR A 77 1.52 -17.46 7.09
C TYR A 77 2.05 -16.40 8.06
N GLY A 78 2.72 -15.36 7.58
CA GLY A 78 3.21 -14.25 8.39
C GLY A 78 2.12 -13.50 9.17
N GLN A 79 0.85 -13.55 8.74
CA GLN A 79 -0.25 -12.95 9.51
C GLN A 79 -0.53 -13.71 10.82
N ASN A 80 -0.14 -14.98 10.94
CA ASN A 80 -0.20 -15.70 12.23
C ASN A 80 0.65 -15.06 13.33
N TYR A 81 1.64 -14.25 12.94
CA TYR A 81 2.47 -13.45 13.84
C TYR A 81 1.86 -12.05 13.95
N MET A 82 1.83 -11.35 12.81
CA MET A 82 1.62 -9.91 12.78
C MET A 82 0.18 -9.51 13.14
N ARG A 83 -0.83 -10.20 12.59
CA ARG A 83 -2.24 -9.91 12.88
C ARG A 83 -2.57 -10.23 14.33
N THR A 84 -2.10 -11.37 14.84
CA THR A 84 -2.28 -11.73 16.25
C THR A 84 -1.64 -10.71 17.17
N ALA A 85 -0.38 -10.33 16.92
CA ALA A 85 0.34 -9.38 17.76
C ALA A 85 -0.34 -8.01 17.86
N VAL A 86 -0.75 -7.42 16.72
CA VAL A 86 -1.42 -6.11 16.72
C VAL A 86 -2.83 -6.17 17.32
N MET A 87 -3.58 -7.25 17.07
CA MET A 87 -4.94 -7.40 17.59
C MET A 87 -4.93 -7.65 19.11
N MET A 88 -4.02 -8.49 19.61
CA MET A 88 -3.86 -8.71 21.05
C MET A 88 -3.41 -7.44 21.78
N ARG A 89 -2.53 -6.65 21.17
CA ARG A 89 -2.13 -5.33 21.69
C ARG A 89 -3.31 -4.36 21.75
N PHE A 90 -4.16 -4.34 20.74
CA PHE A 90 -5.40 -3.55 20.77
C PHE A 90 -6.36 -4.03 21.86
N LEU A 91 -6.55 -5.34 22.01
CA LEU A 91 -7.37 -5.89 23.09
C LEU A 91 -6.81 -5.53 24.47
N GLN A 92 -5.49 -5.58 24.66
CA GLN A 92 -4.85 -5.11 25.90
C GLN A 92 -5.14 -3.64 26.16
N HIS A 93 -5.06 -2.77 25.15
CA HIS A 93 -5.38 -1.35 25.28
C HIS A 93 -6.82 -1.15 25.75
N TYR A 94 -7.74 -1.97 25.25
CA TYR A 94 -9.15 -1.89 25.61
C TYR A 94 -9.44 -2.42 27.03
N ILE A 95 -8.96 -3.61 27.39
CA ILE A 95 -9.27 -4.24 28.69
C ILE A 95 -8.33 -3.81 29.83
N GLY A 96 -7.21 -3.15 29.50
CA GLY A 96 -6.17 -2.72 30.43
C GLY A 96 -5.02 -3.73 30.60
N GLU A 97 -3.82 -3.21 30.85
CA GLU A 97 -2.59 -4.03 31.01
C GLU A 97 -2.66 -4.95 32.23
N GLU A 98 -3.13 -4.46 33.38
CA GLU A 98 -3.22 -5.26 34.62
C GLU A 98 -4.10 -6.50 34.43
N LYS A 99 -5.25 -6.30 33.76
CA LYS A 99 -6.20 -7.37 33.47
C LYS A 99 -5.61 -8.38 32.49
N MET A 100 -4.93 -7.89 31.45
CA MET A 100 -4.23 -8.74 30.50
C MET A 100 -3.09 -9.54 31.18
N ASP A 101 -2.37 -8.94 32.12
CA ASP A 101 -1.34 -9.63 32.91
C ASP A 101 -1.91 -10.76 33.76
N GLU A 102 -3.01 -10.49 34.46
CA GLU A 102 -3.75 -11.51 35.24
C GLU A 102 -4.14 -12.70 34.34
N ILE A 103 -4.75 -12.44 33.19
CA ILE A 103 -5.18 -13.46 32.22
C ILE A 103 -4.00 -14.30 31.73
N MET A 104 -2.93 -13.65 31.27
CA MET A 104 -1.79 -14.35 30.68
C MET A 104 -0.99 -15.14 31.72
N GLN A 105 -0.90 -14.65 32.97
CA GLN A 105 -0.26 -15.37 34.06
C GLN A 105 -1.07 -16.60 34.48
N ASP A 106 -2.39 -16.49 34.63
CA ASP A 106 -3.25 -17.63 34.98
C ASP A 106 -3.28 -18.69 33.87
N PHE A 107 -3.35 -18.25 32.60
CA PHE A 107 -3.22 -19.12 31.44
C PHE A 107 -1.88 -19.88 31.47
N TYR A 108 -0.76 -19.18 31.69
CA TYR A 108 0.56 -19.79 31.76
C TYR A 108 0.67 -20.77 32.93
N GLU A 109 0.30 -20.37 34.15
CA GLU A 109 0.41 -21.22 35.34
C GLU A 109 -0.43 -22.49 35.21
N THR A 110 -1.58 -22.39 34.56
CA THR A 110 -2.39 -23.55 34.22
C THR A 110 -1.69 -24.38 33.14
N TRP A 111 -1.40 -23.83 31.97
CA TRP A 111 -1.00 -24.59 30.79
C TRP A 111 0.49 -24.85 30.64
N LYS A 112 1.33 -24.42 31.59
CA LYS A 112 2.77 -24.70 31.58
C LYS A 112 3.03 -26.20 31.41
N PHE A 113 3.96 -26.52 30.51
CA PHE A 113 4.32 -27.88 30.11
C PHE A 113 3.19 -28.72 29.48
N ARG A 114 2.14 -28.07 28.97
CA ARG A 114 1.01 -28.69 28.25
C ARG A 114 0.78 -27.99 26.91
N HIS A 115 -0.12 -28.53 26.08
CA HIS A 115 -0.42 -28.01 24.75
C HIS A 115 -1.86 -27.46 24.67
N PRO A 116 -2.08 -26.17 24.97
CA PRO A 116 -3.41 -25.56 24.94
C PRO A 116 -3.95 -25.42 23.50
N GLN A 117 -5.27 -25.37 23.39
CA GLN A 117 -6.03 -25.02 22.19
C GLN A 117 -6.62 -23.60 22.30
N PRO A 118 -7.13 -23.00 21.20
CA PRO A 118 -7.70 -21.66 21.21
C PRO A 118 -8.75 -21.42 22.30
N ASP A 119 -9.66 -22.38 22.49
CA ASP A 119 -10.74 -22.28 23.49
C ASP A 119 -10.19 -22.28 24.92
N ASP A 120 -9.04 -22.93 25.15
CA ASP A 120 -8.38 -22.93 26.45
C ASP A 120 -7.85 -21.54 26.82
N LEU A 121 -7.33 -20.76 25.85
CA LEU A 121 -6.95 -19.37 26.07
C LEU A 121 -8.18 -18.50 26.30
N LYS A 122 -9.21 -18.66 25.46
CA LYS A 122 -10.45 -17.90 25.54
C LYS A 122 -11.12 -18.04 26.91
N TYR A 123 -11.11 -19.24 27.49
CA TYR A 123 -11.63 -19.48 28.83
C TYR A 123 -11.06 -18.52 29.89
N PHE A 124 -9.77 -18.16 29.83
CA PHE A 124 -9.18 -17.24 30.80
C PHE A 124 -9.64 -15.79 30.59
N PHE A 125 -9.96 -15.41 29.35
CA PHE A 125 -10.61 -14.11 29.11
C PHE A 125 -12.01 -14.11 29.72
N ASP A 126 -12.83 -15.13 29.44
CA ASP A 126 -14.19 -15.26 30.00
C ASP A 126 -14.18 -15.32 31.54
N LYS A 127 -13.11 -15.85 32.14
CA LYS A 127 -12.95 -15.95 33.60
C LYS A 127 -12.65 -14.61 34.27
N HIS A 128 -11.91 -13.73 33.61
CA HIS A 128 -11.32 -12.52 34.23
C HIS A 128 -11.92 -11.21 33.74
N VAL A 129 -12.58 -11.22 32.58
CA VAL A 129 -13.22 -10.06 31.95
C VAL A 129 -14.74 -10.16 32.14
N ASP A 130 -15.36 -9.12 32.67
CA ASP A 130 -16.81 -9.11 32.96
C ASP A 130 -17.67 -9.02 31.68
N GLU A 131 -17.11 -8.49 30.60
CA GLU A 131 -17.77 -8.39 29.30
C GLU A 131 -17.45 -9.58 28.39
N ASP A 132 -18.39 -9.90 27.49
CA ASP A 132 -18.21 -10.96 26.51
C ASP A 132 -17.26 -10.52 25.39
N VAL A 133 -16.05 -11.12 25.34
CA VAL A 133 -15.04 -10.87 24.31
C VAL A 133 -15.13 -11.83 23.10
N ASN A 134 -16.22 -12.59 22.96
CA ASN A 134 -16.47 -13.46 21.81
C ASN A 134 -16.30 -12.73 20.47
N TRP A 135 -16.76 -11.47 20.40
CA TRP A 135 -16.62 -10.62 19.23
C TRP A 135 -15.17 -10.54 18.74
N PHE A 136 -14.20 -10.54 19.65
CA PHE A 136 -12.79 -10.45 19.34
C PHE A 136 -12.29 -11.77 18.74
N PHE A 137 -12.46 -12.87 19.47
CA PHE A 137 -11.90 -14.17 19.07
C PHE A 137 -12.46 -14.65 17.73
N GLU A 138 -13.77 -14.53 17.53
CA GLU A 138 -14.43 -14.95 16.29
C GLU A 138 -13.93 -14.14 15.08
N ASN A 139 -13.82 -12.81 15.21
CA ASN A 139 -13.44 -11.96 14.08
C ASN A 139 -11.93 -11.99 13.79
N VAL A 140 -11.10 -12.12 14.82
CA VAL A 140 -9.64 -12.10 14.68
C VAL A 140 -9.12 -13.46 14.21
N PHE A 141 -9.58 -14.56 14.81
CA PHE A 141 -8.99 -15.88 14.56
C PHE A 141 -9.77 -16.70 13.54
N GLU A 142 -11.11 -16.65 13.55
CA GLU A 142 -11.97 -17.48 12.68
C GLU A 142 -12.38 -16.78 11.38
N LYS A 143 -12.36 -15.45 11.34
CA LYS A 143 -12.75 -14.65 10.17
C LYS A 143 -11.59 -13.83 9.61
N THR A 144 -11.82 -13.26 8.44
CA THR A 144 -10.95 -12.28 7.78
C THR A 144 -11.46 -10.84 7.94
N SER A 145 -12.19 -10.58 9.04
CA SER A 145 -12.75 -9.26 9.32
C SER A 145 -11.66 -8.22 9.57
N TYR A 146 -11.91 -6.97 9.17
CA TYR A 146 -10.98 -5.86 9.34
C TYR A 146 -11.68 -4.61 9.90
N ILE A 147 -10.91 -3.82 10.66
CA ILE A 147 -11.34 -2.57 11.30
C ILE A 147 -11.07 -1.41 10.34
N ASP A 148 -12.07 -0.56 10.10
CA ASP A 148 -11.97 0.69 9.32
C ASP A 148 -13.05 1.65 9.83
N PHE A 149 -12.67 2.58 10.70
CA PHE A 149 -13.54 3.57 11.31
C PHE A 149 -13.10 4.99 10.94
N GLY A 150 -14.01 5.76 10.35
CA GLY A 150 -13.80 7.17 10.08
C GLY A 150 -14.61 8.07 11.01
N ILE A 151 -14.06 9.26 11.30
CA ILE A 151 -14.75 10.32 12.02
C ILE A 151 -14.87 11.58 11.17
N SER A 152 -16.05 12.20 11.18
CA SER A 152 -16.31 13.46 10.48
C SER A 152 -17.03 14.46 11.35
N LYS A 153 -16.83 15.75 11.07
CA LYS A 153 -17.54 16.86 11.74
C LYS A 153 -18.42 17.58 10.74
N LYS A 154 -19.70 17.75 11.05
CA LYS A 154 -20.68 18.50 10.26
C LYS A 154 -21.36 19.54 11.17
N GLY A 155 -21.03 20.82 10.97
CA GLY A 155 -21.40 21.86 11.93
C GLY A 155 -20.74 21.58 13.29
N ASN A 156 -21.55 21.48 14.34
CA ASN A 156 -21.09 21.14 15.69
C ASN A 156 -21.23 19.65 16.04
N MET A 157 -21.75 18.83 15.13
CA MET A 157 -21.96 17.40 15.37
C MET A 157 -20.80 16.58 14.83
N PHE A 158 -20.42 15.55 15.57
CA PHE A 158 -19.42 14.56 15.19
C PHE A 158 -20.11 13.25 14.84
N TRP A 159 -19.62 12.60 13.78
CA TRP A 159 -20.18 11.37 13.24
C TRP A 159 -19.07 10.34 13.13
N LEU A 160 -19.26 9.20 13.79
CA LEU A 160 -18.45 8.01 13.63
C LEU A 160 -19.08 7.13 12.55
N THR A 161 -18.26 6.52 11.69
CA THR A 161 -18.73 5.62 10.63
C THR A 161 -17.83 4.39 10.56
N ASN A 162 -18.43 3.20 10.61
CA ASN A 162 -17.75 1.94 10.36
C ASN A 162 -17.80 1.59 8.86
N PHE A 163 -16.67 1.65 8.18
CA PHE A 163 -16.48 1.20 6.80
C PHE A 163 -15.96 -0.25 6.72
N GLY A 164 -15.59 -0.81 7.86
CA GLY A 164 -15.05 -2.15 8.00
C GLY A 164 -16.13 -3.23 8.10
N THR A 165 -15.66 -4.47 8.25
CA THR A 165 -16.50 -5.64 8.54
C THR A 165 -16.36 -6.10 9.99
N PHE A 166 -15.50 -5.43 10.76
CA PHE A 166 -15.25 -5.74 12.15
C PHE A 166 -15.67 -4.57 13.03
N ASN A 167 -16.78 -4.74 13.76
CA ASN A 167 -17.23 -3.78 14.75
C ASN A 167 -16.52 -4.02 16.08
N VAL A 168 -15.89 -2.98 16.62
CA VAL A 168 -15.13 -3.01 17.87
C VAL A 168 -15.43 -1.77 18.70
N PRO A 169 -15.21 -1.78 20.02
CA PRO A 169 -15.13 -0.55 20.82
C PRO A 169 -14.03 0.37 20.26
N VAL A 170 -14.31 1.67 20.19
CA VAL A 170 -13.40 2.66 19.58
C VAL A 170 -13.07 3.73 20.60
N GLU A 171 -11.79 3.96 20.86
CA GLU A 171 -11.33 5.08 21.68
C GLU A 171 -11.34 6.37 20.87
N ILE A 172 -11.99 7.42 21.39
CA ILE A 172 -12.08 8.73 20.73
C ILE A 172 -11.63 9.81 21.69
N SER A 173 -10.74 10.68 21.22
CA SER A 173 -10.31 11.89 21.92
C SER A 173 -10.89 13.14 21.27
N PHE A 174 -11.47 14.01 22.08
CA PHE A 174 -11.99 15.32 21.67
C PHE A 174 -11.03 16.43 22.10
N TYR A 175 -10.88 17.43 21.24
CA TYR A 175 -9.94 18.53 21.42
C TYR A 175 -10.63 19.88 21.29
N ASP A 176 -10.17 20.85 22.06
CA ASP A 176 -10.64 22.23 21.99
C ASP A 176 -10.05 22.98 20.78
N GLN A 177 -10.31 24.30 20.70
CA GLN A 177 -9.77 25.12 19.60
C GLN A 177 -8.24 25.26 19.64
N SER A 178 -7.64 25.25 20.83
CA SER A 178 -6.19 25.35 21.03
C SER A 178 -5.46 24.05 20.61
N GLY A 179 -6.16 22.92 20.68
CA GLY A 179 -5.65 21.58 20.42
C GLY A 179 -5.36 20.79 21.70
N GLU A 180 -5.82 21.25 22.85
CA GLU A 180 -5.77 20.52 24.12
C GLU A 180 -6.86 19.45 24.17
N GLU A 181 -6.53 18.27 24.71
CA GLU A 181 -7.48 17.16 24.86
C GLU A 181 -8.49 17.48 25.98
N ILE A 182 -9.77 17.52 25.64
CA ILE A 182 -10.88 17.78 26.58
C ILE A 182 -11.30 16.48 27.26
N SER A 183 -11.42 15.41 26.47
CA SER A 183 -11.86 14.11 26.95
C SER A 183 -11.39 12.99 26.03
N ARG A 184 -11.25 11.81 26.61
CA ARG A 184 -10.98 10.56 25.91
C ARG A 184 -11.86 9.46 26.49
N SER A 185 -12.51 8.69 25.61
CA SER A 185 -13.44 7.64 26.03
C SER A 185 -13.60 6.56 24.97
N TRP A 186 -13.87 5.34 25.43
CA TRP A 186 -14.29 4.23 24.60
C TRP A 186 -15.77 4.32 24.24
N ILE A 187 -16.09 4.07 22.97
CA ILE A 187 -17.45 4.12 22.43
C ILE A 187 -17.71 2.83 21.66
N SER A 188 -18.77 2.13 22.04
CA SER A 188 -19.28 0.97 21.30
C SER A 188 -20.48 1.40 20.46
N ILE A 189 -20.49 1.00 19.18
CA ILE A 189 -21.60 1.33 18.28
C ILE A 189 -22.31 0.06 17.81
N ASN A 190 -23.60 0.16 17.53
CA ASN A 190 -24.40 -0.93 16.97
C ASN A 190 -24.87 -0.65 15.53
N GLU A 191 -24.64 0.57 15.06
CA GLU A 191 -25.05 1.04 13.74
C GLU A 191 -23.82 1.36 12.90
N GLN A 192 -23.99 1.38 11.57
CA GLN A 192 -22.90 1.74 10.67
C GLN A 192 -22.44 3.19 10.86
N ILE A 193 -23.38 4.09 11.19
CA ILE A 193 -23.14 5.51 11.39
C ILE A 193 -23.71 5.90 12.75
N THR A 194 -22.94 6.57 13.58
CA THR A 194 -23.37 6.98 14.93
C THR A 194 -22.99 8.43 15.18
N GLN A 195 -23.95 9.22 15.63
CA GLN A 195 -23.69 10.58 16.12
C GLN A 195 -23.03 10.48 17.49
N LEU A 196 -21.96 11.23 17.72
CA LEU A 196 -21.24 11.24 18.99
C LEU A 196 -21.71 12.38 19.89
N ASP A 197 -21.85 12.07 21.18
CA ASP A 197 -22.09 13.04 22.24
C ASP A 197 -20.77 13.73 22.62
N ALA A 198 -20.35 14.69 21.80
CA ALA A 198 -19.12 15.43 22.01
C ALA A 198 -19.24 16.38 23.23
N PRO A 199 -18.20 16.48 24.07
CA PRO A 199 -18.17 17.47 25.14
C PRO A 199 -18.35 18.90 24.62
N PRO A 200 -18.86 19.83 25.44
CA PRO A 200 -18.90 21.25 25.10
C PRO A 200 -17.53 21.76 24.65
N ASN A 201 -17.51 22.70 23.71
CA ASN A 201 -16.29 23.31 23.14
C ASN A 201 -15.40 22.40 22.27
N SER A 202 -15.85 21.18 21.95
CA SER A 202 -15.12 20.27 21.04
C SER A 202 -14.96 20.86 19.63
N ALA A 203 -13.73 21.23 19.28
CA ALA A 203 -13.37 21.76 17.97
C ALA A 203 -13.01 20.65 16.99
N SER A 204 -12.34 19.60 17.44
CA SER A 204 -11.94 18.44 16.63
C SER A 204 -11.95 17.14 17.43
N ALA A 205 -11.91 16.01 16.74
CA ALA A 205 -11.82 14.70 17.35
C ALA A 205 -10.89 13.79 16.55
N THR A 206 -10.26 12.83 17.24
CA THR A 206 -9.37 11.82 16.67
C THR A 206 -9.68 10.46 17.28
N ILE A 207 -9.78 9.45 16.43
CA ILE A 207 -9.92 8.05 16.83
C ILE A 207 -8.53 7.50 17.15
N ASP A 208 -8.39 6.83 18.30
CA ASP A 208 -7.19 6.12 18.74
C ASP A 208 -5.91 6.96 18.55
N PRO A 209 -5.77 8.13 19.21
CA PRO A 209 -4.66 9.06 18.95
C PRO A 209 -3.27 8.42 19.16
N ASP A 210 -3.18 7.36 19.96
CA ASP A 210 -1.94 6.64 20.26
C ASP A 210 -1.69 5.42 19.35
N GLN A 211 -2.54 5.20 18.34
CA GLN A 211 -2.35 4.24 17.26
C GLN A 211 -2.32 2.75 17.68
N TYR A 212 -3.06 2.36 18.73
CA TYR A 212 -3.24 0.97 19.15
C TYR A 212 -4.16 0.16 18.25
N MET A 213 -5.20 0.80 17.70
CA MET A 213 -6.22 0.19 16.87
C MET A 213 -5.64 -0.18 15.50
N PRO A 214 -5.75 -1.45 15.06
CA PRO A 214 -5.23 -1.91 13.77
C PRO A 214 -6.23 -1.57 12.65
N ASP A 215 -6.58 -0.28 12.55
CA ASP A 215 -7.40 0.29 11.49
C ASP A 215 -6.64 0.26 10.16
N VAL A 216 -7.28 -0.21 9.08
CA VAL A 216 -6.65 -0.32 7.76
C VAL A 216 -6.64 0.98 6.94
N ASP A 217 -7.42 2.00 7.31
CA ASP A 217 -7.41 3.35 6.76
C ASP A 217 -7.39 4.43 7.87
N ARG A 218 -6.22 4.59 8.50
CA ARG A 218 -6.04 5.62 9.53
C ARG A 218 -6.17 7.06 9.04
N THR A 219 -6.30 7.30 7.72
CA THR A 219 -6.41 8.66 7.18
C THR A 219 -7.78 9.29 7.36
N ASN A 220 -8.79 8.50 7.72
CA ASN A 220 -10.15 8.96 8.00
C ASN A 220 -10.41 9.11 9.52
N ASN A 221 -9.40 8.88 10.36
CA ASN A 221 -9.51 8.84 11.83
C ASN A 221 -9.47 10.21 12.52
N ALA A 222 -9.34 11.33 11.80
CA ALA A 222 -9.27 12.66 12.40
C ALA A 222 -10.10 13.71 11.65
N THR A 223 -10.84 14.53 12.39
CA THR A 223 -11.66 15.60 11.79
C THR A 223 -10.85 16.84 11.41
N ARG A 224 -9.69 17.06 12.03
CA ARG A 224 -8.78 18.18 11.76
C ARG A 224 -7.40 17.61 11.44
N ARG A 225 -6.91 17.89 10.24
CA ARG A 225 -5.64 17.36 9.74
C ARG A 225 -4.70 18.51 9.37
N ARG A 226 -3.57 18.63 10.06
CA ARG A 226 -2.53 19.63 9.73
C ARG A 226 -1.60 19.06 8.67
N ILE A 227 -0.59 19.82 8.24
CA ILE A 227 0.48 19.29 7.39
C ILE A 227 1.65 18.94 8.31
N LYS A 228 2.15 17.71 8.22
CA LYS A 228 3.34 17.25 8.93
C LYS A 228 4.36 16.82 7.90
N THR A 229 5.58 17.35 7.98
CA THR A 229 6.65 16.98 7.05
C THR A 229 7.61 15.99 7.69
N HIS A 230 8.13 15.08 6.88
CA HIS A 230 9.08 14.05 7.28
C HIS A 230 10.29 14.08 6.35
N PHE A 231 11.51 13.96 6.88
CA PHE A 231 12.71 13.94 6.06
C PHE A 231 12.96 12.52 5.53
N ILE A 232 12.85 12.34 4.21
CA ILE A 232 12.98 11.07 3.47
C ILE A 232 11.97 10.00 3.90
N PHE A 233 12.04 9.54 5.14
CA PHE A 233 11.17 8.55 5.76
C PHE A 233 11.14 8.76 7.27
N ASP A 234 9.98 8.57 7.89
CA ASP A 234 9.78 8.51 9.34
C ASP A 234 8.41 7.86 9.65
N LYS A 235 8.10 7.64 10.93
CA LYS A 235 6.77 7.15 11.34
C LYS A 235 5.66 8.15 10.96
N PRO A 236 4.67 7.75 10.13
CA PRO A 236 3.52 8.59 9.82
C PRO A 236 2.63 8.82 11.05
N SER A 237 2.05 10.02 11.13
CA SER A 237 1.00 10.31 12.13
C SER A 237 -0.36 9.75 11.73
N TYR A 238 -0.64 9.65 10.42
CA TYR A 238 -1.94 9.33 9.81
C TYR A 238 -3.05 10.36 10.05
N TYR A 239 -3.13 10.96 11.23
CA TYR A 239 -4.08 12.01 11.58
C TYR A 239 -3.77 13.32 10.86
N ASP A 240 -2.49 13.65 10.66
CA ASP A 240 -2.09 14.76 9.79
C ASP A 240 -1.97 14.33 8.33
N ARG A 241 -1.77 15.31 7.46
CA ARG A 241 -1.32 15.12 6.07
C ARG A 241 0.21 14.98 6.10
N ASP A 242 0.69 13.75 6.24
CA ASP A 242 2.12 13.44 6.25
C ASP A 242 2.74 13.61 4.86
N ILE A 243 3.72 14.49 4.72
CA ILE A 243 4.45 14.75 3.46
C ILE A 243 5.92 14.41 3.67
N TYR A 244 6.39 13.40 2.95
CA TYR A 244 7.79 12.99 2.96
C TYR A 244 8.58 13.80 1.94
N VAL A 245 9.58 14.53 2.40
CA VAL A 245 10.45 15.39 1.59
C VAL A 245 11.75 14.63 1.32
N VAL A 246 11.96 14.25 0.06
CA VAL A 246 13.12 13.47 -0.37
C VAL A 246 14.01 14.35 -1.27
N PRO A 247 15.24 14.69 -0.87
CA PRO A 247 16.22 15.25 -1.78
C PRO A 247 16.48 14.29 -2.94
N TRP A 248 16.29 14.75 -4.17
CA TRP A 248 16.43 13.94 -5.37
C TRP A 248 17.63 14.40 -6.19
N LEU A 249 18.74 13.67 -6.07
CA LEU A 249 20.00 13.96 -6.76
C LEU A 249 20.35 12.89 -7.81
N PHE A 250 19.42 11.98 -8.11
CA PHE A 250 19.67 10.82 -8.97
C PHE A 250 18.83 10.92 -10.25
N SER A 251 18.95 12.05 -10.97
CA SER A 251 18.23 12.28 -12.22
C SER A 251 19.17 12.80 -13.29
N TYR A 252 19.26 12.05 -14.38
CA TYR A 252 20.07 12.38 -15.54
C TYR A 252 19.46 11.80 -16.82
N ASN A 253 19.47 12.58 -17.90
CA ASN A 253 19.29 12.09 -19.27
C ASN A 253 20.08 12.98 -20.25
N THR A 254 20.31 12.53 -21.48
CA THR A 254 21.16 13.26 -22.44
C THR A 254 20.63 14.64 -22.81
N TYR A 255 19.30 14.82 -22.84
CA TYR A 255 18.68 16.11 -23.15
C TYR A 255 18.76 17.11 -21.99
N ASN A 256 18.33 16.74 -20.78
CA ASN A 256 18.31 17.65 -19.61
C ASN A 256 19.64 17.71 -18.84
N GLY A 257 20.55 16.75 -19.03
CA GLY A 257 21.71 16.61 -18.16
C GLY A 257 21.30 16.26 -16.72
N PHE A 258 22.06 16.77 -15.74
CA PHE A 258 21.79 16.57 -14.32
C PHE A 258 20.61 17.44 -13.84
N THR A 259 19.58 16.82 -13.26
CA THR A 259 18.35 17.51 -12.83
C THR A 259 18.01 17.26 -11.36
N PRO A 260 18.71 17.88 -10.40
CA PRO A 260 18.42 17.71 -8.99
C PRO A 260 17.14 18.43 -8.57
N GLY A 261 16.60 18.05 -7.41
CA GLY A 261 15.37 18.62 -6.89
C GLY A 261 14.87 17.98 -5.62
N LEU A 262 13.56 18.07 -5.41
CA LEU A 262 12.83 17.50 -4.29
C LEU A 262 11.70 16.62 -4.81
N VAL A 263 11.52 15.46 -4.18
CA VAL A 263 10.33 14.62 -4.36
C VAL A 263 9.52 14.67 -3.06
N LEU A 264 8.27 15.10 -3.17
CA LEU A 264 7.30 15.11 -2.09
C LEU A 264 6.37 13.90 -2.23
N LEU A 265 6.28 13.05 -1.22
CA LEU A 265 5.47 11.83 -1.25
C LEU A 265 4.41 11.84 -0.14
N ASN A 266 3.23 11.31 -0.41
CA ASN A 266 2.18 11.03 0.57
C ASN A 266 1.53 9.68 0.24
N GLY A 267 1.21 8.89 1.27
CA GLY A 267 0.33 7.72 1.14
C GLY A 267 0.89 6.45 0.47
N PHE A 268 2.22 6.31 0.37
CA PHE A 268 2.84 5.10 -0.16
C PHE A 268 2.91 3.94 0.85
N LEU A 269 2.52 4.16 2.11
CA LEU A 269 2.51 3.15 3.17
C LEU A 269 1.11 2.55 3.37
N PRO A 270 1.00 1.33 3.92
CA PRO A 270 -0.23 0.84 4.54
C PRO A 270 -0.85 1.86 5.51
N GLY A 271 -2.18 1.85 5.63
CA GLY A 271 -2.95 2.80 6.42
C GLY A 271 -3.49 4.03 5.67
N TYR A 272 -3.17 4.17 4.37
CA TYR A 272 -3.69 5.24 3.49
C TYR A 272 -4.73 4.77 2.47
N ASP A 273 -5.37 3.61 2.70
CA ASP A 273 -6.35 3.00 1.79
C ASP A 273 -5.87 2.94 0.33
N LYS A 274 -4.58 2.60 0.14
CA LYS A 274 -3.92 2.52 -1.18
C LYS A 274 -3.97 3.83 -1.99
N ARG A 275 -4.06 4.99 -1.34
CA ARG A 275 -3.94 6.32 -1.96
C ARG A 275 -2.51 6.79 -1.87
N SER A 276 -1.89 7.15 -2.99
CA SER A 276 -0.58 7.79 -2.99
C SER A 276 -0.53 8.99 -3.92
N VAL A 277 0.26 9.98 -3.52
CA VAL A 277 0.56 11.19 -4.28
C VAL A 277 2.07 11.38 -4.27
N GLY A 278 2.63 11.70 -5.42
CA GLY A 278 4.04 12.07 -5.57
C GLY A 278 4.16 13.34 -6.38
N LEU A 279 4.89 14.33 -5.90
CA LEU A 279 5.21 15.57 -6.60
C LEU A 279 6.72 15.69 -6.72
N ASN A 280 7.23 15.64 -7.94
CA ASN A 280 8.63 15.81 -8.26
C ASN A 280 8.87 17.26 -8.74
N LEU A 281 9.74 17.98 -8.04
CA LEU A 281 10.12 19.36 -8.30
C LEU A 281 11.62 19.41 -8.55
N THR A 282 12.03 19.44 -9.82
CA THR A 282 13.44 19.39 -10.23
C THR A 282 13.79 20.58 -11.12
N TYR A 283 15.09 20.83 -11.27
CA TYR A 283 15.56 21.91 -12.13
C TYR A 283 16.50 21.37 -13.20
N ASP A 284 16.24 21.75 -14.44
CA ASP A 284 17.08 21.45 -15.59
C ASP A 284 18.07 22.61 -15.80
N PHE A 285 19.29 22.43 -15.33
CA PHE A 285 20.36 23.41 -15.46
C PHE A 285 20.88 23.56 -16.89
N LYS A 286 20.74 22.52 -17.72
CA LYS A 286 21.22 22.58 -19.10
C LYS A 286 20.31 23.45 -19.96
N ASN A 287 19.00 23.41 -19.71
CA ASN A 287 18.00 24.17 -20.46
C ASN A 287 17.36 25.32 -19.65
N ASN A 288 17.89 25.66 -18.47
CA ASN A 288 17.47 26.76 -17.60
C ASN A 288 15.96 26.81 -17.31
N LYS A 289 15.34 25.68 -16.94
CA LYS A 289 13.90 25.61 -16.68
C LYS A 289 13.53 24.60 -15.58
N PRO A 290 12.42 24.82 -14.86
CA PRO A 290 11.90 23.79 -13.96
C PRO A 290 11.37 22.60 -14.77
N VAL A 291 11.61 21.40 -14.25
CA VAL A 291 11.12 20.12 -14.78
C VAL A 291 10.59 19.28 -13.62
N GLY A 292 9.74 18.30 -13.89
CA GLY A 292 9.14 17.51 -12.83
C GLY A 292 7.77 16.99 -13.19
N GLY A 293 7.00 16.58 -12.18
CA GLY A 293 5.68 16.03 -12.43
C GLY A 293 4.91 15.69 -11.16
N LEU A 294 3.60 15.52 -11.34
CA LEU A 294 2.67 15.06 -10.32
C LEU A 294 2.17 13.67 -10.70
N SER A 295 2.19 12.76 -9.74
CA SER A 295 1.63 11.42 -9.86
C SER A 295 0.60 11.19 -8.75
N PHE A 296 -0.52 10.58 -9.12
CA PHE A 296 -1.57 10.12 -8.22
C PHE A 296 -1.85 8.64 -8.51
N SER A 297 -2.10 7.86 -7.46
CA SER A 297 -2.58 6.50 -7.58
C SER A 297 -3.58 6.16 -6.48
N LYS A 298 -4.68 5.52 -6.86
CA LYS A 298 -5.70 4.99 -5.94
C LYS A 298 -5.96 3.52 -6.24
N GLY A 299 -5.53 2.65 -5.33
CA GLY A 299 -5.82 1.24 -5.37
C GLY A 299 -7.24 0.89 -4.93
N PHE A 300 -7.70 -0.30 -5.30
CA PHE A 300 -8.95 -0.90 -4.86
C PHE A 300 -8.85 -2.43 -4.81
N ASP A 301 -9.68 -3.06 -3.98
CA ASP A 301 -9.82 -4.53 -3.91
C ASP A 301 -11.27 -5.01 -4.12
N GLN A 302 -12.26 -4.13 -3.99
CA GLN A 302 -13.67 -4.52 -3.84
C GLN A 302 -14.47 -4.54 -5.16
N ILE A 303 -13.86 -4.24 -6.30
CA ILE A 303 -14.56 -4.30 -7.60
C ILE A 303 -14.79 -5.79 -7.98
N PRO A 304 -16.00 -6.24 -8.34
CA PRO A 304 -16.29 -7.67 -8.51
C PRO A 304 -15.42 -8.40 -9.55
N ILE A 305 -15.17 -7.78 -10.71
CA ILE A 305 -14.42 -8.40 -11.83
C ILE A 305 -12.92 -8.50 -11.50
N PHE A 306 -12.40 -7.58 -10.69
CA PHE A 306 -10.98 -7.47 -10.41
C PHE A 306 -10.67 -7.96 -9.00
N HIS A 307 -9.70 -8.85 -8.88
CA HIS A 307 -9.15 -9.24 -7.60
C HIS A 307 -8.52 -8.04 -6.87
N SER A 308 -7.80 -7.19 -7.61
CA SER A 308 -7.28 -5.91 -7.14
C SER A 308 -6.93 -5.03 -8.34
N GLY A 309 -6.74 -3.73 -8.12
CA GLY A 309 -6.32 -2.83 -9.18
C GLY A 309 -6.00 -1.44 -8.67
N ALA A 310 -5.72 -0.53 -9.60
CA ALA A 310 -5.48 0.87 -9.30
C ALA A 310 -5.84 1.77 -10.47
N TRP A 311 -6.32 2.97 -10.13
CA TRP A 311 -6.36 4.11 -11.02
C TRP A 311 -5.11 4.95 -10.81
N SER A 312 -4.54 5.50 -11.87
CA SER A 312 -3.36 6.35 -11.79
C SER A 312 -3.47 7.55 -12.74
N MET A 313 -2.84 8.65 -12.33
CA MET A 313 -2.64 9.82 -13.16
C MET A 313 -1.19 10.25 -13.02
N LYS A 314 -0.52 10.57 -14.13
CA LYS A 314 0.79 11.21 -14.12
C LYS A 314 0.80 12.38 -15.07
N ILE A 315 1.25 13.53 -14.63
CA ILE A 315 1.48 14.72 -15.46
C ILE A 315 2.90 15.19 -15.21
N GLY A 316 3.62 15.59 -16.25
CA GLY A 316 4.97 16.08 -16.05
C GLY A 316 5.67 16.52 -17.31
N THR A 317 6.82 17.16 -17.10
CA THR A 317 7.75 17.58 -18.14
C THR A 317 9.15 17.11 -17.77
N ILE A 318 9.72 16.20 -18.55
CA ILE A 318 11.11 15.72 -18.43
C ILE A 318 11.53 15.02 -19.73
N ALA A 319 12.84 14.94 -19.98
CA ALA A 319 13.45 14.24 -21.11
C ALA A 319 12.84 14.64 -22.47
N GLY A 320 12.60 15.93 -22.66
CA GLY A 320 12.04 16.46 -23.92
C GLY A 320 10.55 16.25 -24.12
N ARG A 321 9.84 15.64 -23.15
CA ARG A 321 8.41 15.40 -23.20
C ARG A 321 7.70 16.24 -22.14
N SER A 322 6.62 16.91 -22.53
CA SER A 322 5.54 17.29 -21.62
C SER A 322 4.36 16.34 -21.86
N GLY A 323 3.69 15.84 -20.82
CA GLY A 323 2.61 14.88 -21.05
C GLY A 323 1.75 14.55 -19.85
N LEU A 324 0.66 13.82 -20.17
CA LEU A 324 -0.31 13.27 -19.23
C LEU A 324 -0.45 11.77 -19.50
N GLN A 325 -0.62 10.98 -18.45
CA GLN A 325 -1.05 9.58 -18.47
C GLN A 325 -2.25 9.45 -17.54
N LEU A 326 -3.36 8.93 -18.03
CA LEU A 326 -4.45 8.40 -17.22
C LEU A 326 -4.43 6.88 -17.36
N GLY A 327 -4.19 6.16 -16.27
CA GLY A 327 -3.98 4.72 -16.29
C GLY A 327 -4.95 3.97 -15.39
N PHE A 328 -5.28 2.77 -15.81
CA PHE A 328 -6.01 1.77 -15.05
C PHE A 328 -5.24 0.46 -15.11
N THR A 329 -5.04 -0.19 -13.96
CA THR A 329 -4.56 -1.57 -13.91
C THR A 329 -5.51 -2.42 -13.09
N GLY A 330 -5.79 -3.62 -13.58
CA GLY A 330 -6.70 -4.57 -12.94
C GLY A 330 -6.14 -5.98 -13.02
N THR A 331 -6.03 -6.63 -11.86
CA THR A 331 -5.65 -8.04 -11.75
C THR A 331 -6.91 -8.89 -11.60
N MET A 332 -7.05 -9.94 -12.41
CA MET A 332 -8.14 -10.91 -12.39
C MET A 332 -7.57 -12.29 -12.06
N LYS A 333 -7.96 -12.83 -10.92
CA LYS A 333 -7.63 -14.20 -10.52
C LYS A 333 -8.65 -14.69 -9.50
N LYS A 334 -8.74 -16.02 -9.34
CA LYS A 334 -9.50 -16.59 -8.22
C LYS A 334 -8.79 -16.23 -6.90
N PRO A 335 -9.53 -15.89 -5.83
CA PRO A 335 -8.99 -15.85 -4.47
C PRO A 335 -8.21 -17.12 -4.14
N LEU A 336 -7.13 -16.99 -3.36
CA LEU A 336 -6.30 -18.11 -2.90
C LEU A 336 -5.77 -18.99 -4.05
N SER A 337 -5.50 -18.36 -5.21
CA SER A 337 -4.89 -19.01 -6.37
C SER A 337 -3.65 -18.27 -6.86
N LYS A 338 -2.56 -19.03 -7.11
CA LYS A 338 -1.29 -18.52 -7.68
C LYS A 338 -1.33 -18.42 -9.21
N SER A 339 -2.27 -19.11 -9.86
CA SER A 339 -2.38 -19.22 -11.30
C SER A 339 -3.71 -19.88 -11.71
N PRO A 340 -4.32 -19.50 -12.84
CA PRO A 340 -3.88 -18.44 -13.74
C PRO A 340 -4.16 -17.04 -13.18
N ILE A 341 -3.35 -16.08 -13.62
CA ILE A 341 -3.53 -14.65 -13.32
C ILE A 341 -3.67 -13.92 -14.64
N ALA A 342 -4.76 -13.18 -14.80
CA ALA A 342 -4.92 -12.22 -15.89
C ALA A 342 -4.69 -10.80 -15.35
N LYS A 343 -4.11 -9.94 -16.17
CA LYS A 343 -3.91 -8.52 -15.91
C LYS A 343 -4.43 -7.73 -17.10
N MET A 344 -5.08 -6.63 -16.81
CA MET A 344 -5.52 -5.63 -17.78
C MET A 344 -4.88 -4.31 -17.40
N ASP A 345 -4.18 -3.70 -18.35
CA ASP A 345 -3.71 -2.33 -18.24
C ASP A 345 -4.42 -1.53 -19.34
N ALA A 346 -4.96 -0.37 -19.00
CA ALA A 346 -5.61 0.54 -19.94
C ALA A 346 -5.13 1.96 -19.65
N ASP A 347 -4.52 2.58 -20.64
CA ASP A 347 -3.87 3.87 -20.50
C ASP A 347 -4.30 4.81 -21.62
N VAL A 348 -4.47 6.09 -21.28
CA VAL A 348 -4.56 7.18 -22.24
C VAL A 348 -3.39 8.11 -21.99
N PHE A 349 -2.59 8.31 -23.03
CA PHE A 349 -1.44 9.19 -23.01
C PHE A 349 -1.69 10.42 -23.86
N TYR A 350 -1.25 11.56 -23.35
CA TYR A 350 -0.96 12.75 -24.15
C TYR A 350 0.54 13.04 -24.06
N HIS A 351 1.13 13.34 -25.20
CA HIS A 351 2.54 13.70 -25.36
C HIS A 351 2.64 14.97 -26.18
N ASN A 352 3.45 15.91 -25.70
CA ASN A 352 4.02 16.98 -26.50
C ASN A 352 5.54 16.78 -26.50
N LEU A 353 6.07 16.39 -27.66
CA LEU A 353 7.44 15.95 -27.85
C LEU A 353 8.29 17.05 -28.50
N ASN A 354 9.38 17.42 -27.84
CA ASN A 354 10.34 18.39 -28.35
C ASN A 354 11.27 17.74 -29.39
N SER A 355 11.42 18.39 -30.55
CA SER A 355 12.35 17.98 -31.62
C SER A 355 13.80 17.97 -31.18
N ASP A 356 14.20 18.88 -30.29
CA ASP A 356 15.60 19.06 -29.92
C ASP A 356 16.09 18.03 -28.89
N ALA A 357 15.19 17.15 -28.46
CA ALA A 357 15.42 16.23 -27.34
C ALA A 357 15.37 14.76 -27.75
N LEU A 358 15.02 14.46 -28.99
CA LEU A 358 14.73 13.12 -29.48
C LEU A 358 15.38 12.93 -30.85
N ASP A 359 15.83 11.70 -31.10
CA ASP A 359 16.34 11.28 -32.40
C ASP A 359 15.23 11.41 -33.46
N PRO A 360 15.41 12.27 -34.49
CA PRO A 360 14.41 12.50 -35.51
C PRO A 360 14.18 11.30 -36.44
N GLU A 361 15.04 10.28 -36.43
CA GLU A 361 14.81 9.02 -37.15
C GLU A 361 13.88 8.06 -36.39
N LEU A 362 13.77 8.26 -35.07
CA LEU A 362 13.03 7.40 -34.16
C LEU A 362 11.75 8.04 -33.60
N TYR A 363 11.68 9.38 -33.56
CA TYR A 363 10.57 10.11 -32.96
C TYR A 363 10.09 11.24 -33.86
N ASN A 364 8.77 11.37 -33.99
CA ASN A 364 8.18 12.62 -34.47
C ASN A 364 7.95 13.57 -33.30
N SER A 365 8.32 14.83 -33.47
CA SER A 365 7.98 15.93 -32.57
C SER A 365 6.52 16.35 -32.72
N GLY A 366 5.99 17.05 -31.72
CA GLY A 366 4.62 17.57 -31.71
C GLY A 366 3.69 16.81 -30.75
N GLU A 367 2.39 16.94 -30.99
CA GLU A 367 1.36 16.46 -30.07
C GLU A 367 0.78 15.11 -30.49
N PHE A 368 0.69 14.18 -29.54
CA PHE A 368 0.15 12.84 -29.75
C PHE A 368 -0.79 12.45 -28.62
N VAL A 369 -1.98 11.97 -28.97
CA VAL A 369 -2.89 11.29 -28.04
C VAL A 369 -2.95 9.83 -28.43
N VAL A 370 -2.63 8.95 -27.47
CA VAL A 370 -2.58 7.50 -27.69
C VAL A 370 -3.29 6.76 -26.57
N ALA A 371 -4.24 5.93 -26.94
CA ALA A 371 -4.84 4.96 -26.04
C ALA A 371 -4.10 3.62 -26.17
N SER A 372 -3.82 2.97 -25.04
CA SER A 372 -3.27 1.61 -25.00
C SER A 372 -4.14 0.71 -24.14
N ILE A 373 -4.44 -0.49 -24.64
CA ILE A 373 -5.04 -1.56 -23.85
C ILE A 373 -4.12 -2.76 -23.95
N LYS A 374 -3.70 -3.29 -22.80
CA LYS A 374 -2.89 -4.50 -22.69
C LYS A 374 -3.65 -5.52 -21.87
N LEU A 375 -3.77 -6.73 -22.38
CA LEU A 375 -4.28 -7.88 -21.65
C LEU A 375 -3.16 -8.91 -21.56
N GLU A 376 -2.91 -9.44 -20.38
CA GLU A 376 -1.89 -10.47 -20.18
C GLU A 376 -2.42 -11.57 -19.28
N LYS A 377 -2.39 -12.81 -19.74
CA LYS A 377 -2.75 -13.97 -18.93
C LYS A 377 -1.54 -14.87 -18.75
N ARG A 378 -1.26 -15.23 -17.50
CA ARG A 378 -0.14 -16.08 -17.11
C ARG A 378 -0.65 -17.33 -16.42
N TRP A 379 -0.05 -18.46 -16.77
CA TRP A 379 -0.25 -19.74 -16.13
C TRP A 379 1.07 -20.22 -15.54
N ARG A 380 1.01 -20.82 -14.36
CA ARG A 380 2.11 -21.48 -13.66
C ARG A 380 1.63 -22.84 -13.16
N PRO A 381 1.56 -23.86 -14.03
CA PRO A 381 1.11 -25.20 -13.62
C PRO A 381 2.02 -25.85 -12.58
N SER A 382 3.30 -25.47 -12.53
CA SER A 382 4.23 -25.90 -11.48
C SER A 382 5.36 -24.88 -11.29
N ILE A 383 6.20 -25.09 -10.29
CA ILE A 383 7.43 -24.29 -10.08
C ILE A 383 8.43 -24.40 -11.25
N PHE A 384 8.27 -25.40 -12.12
CA PHE A 384 9.16 -25.67 -13.24
C PHE A 384 8.65 -25.11 -14.58
N LYS A 385 7.35 -24.81 -14.69
CA LYS A 385 6.70 -24.45 -15.95
C LYS A 385 5.85 -23.20 -15.79
N SER A 386 6.04 -22.24 -16.68
CA SER A 386 5.13 -21.10 -16.81
C SER A 386 4.88 -20.71 -18.25
N TYR A 387 3.67 -20.27 -18.53
CA TYR A 387 3.22 -19.85 -19.85
C TYR A 387 2.57 -18.48 -19.72
N SER A 388 2.69 -17.64 -20.73
CA SER A 388 2.00 -16.36 -20.80
C SER A 388 1.49 -16.12 -22.21
N ILE A 389 0.31 -15.52 -22.31
CA ILE A 389 -0.16 -14.89 -23.53
C ILE A 389 -0.50 -13.45 -23.21
N GLY A 390 -0.07 -12.54 -24.07
CA GLY A 390 -0.35 -11.13 -23.99
C GLY A 390 -0.93 -10.65 -25.31
N SER A 391 -1.83 -9.69 -25.22
CA SER A 391 -2.24 -8.86 -26.32
C SER A 391 -2.07 -7.40 -25.92
N ARG A 392 -1.76 -6.56 -26.89
CA ARG A 392 -1.70 -5.12 -26.71
C ARG A 392 -2.24 -4.46 -27.96
N ILE A 393 -3.09 -3.46 -27.75
CA ILE A 393 -3.59 -2.58 -28.79
C ILE A 393 -3.14 -1.16 -28.42
N LYS A 394 -2.64 -0.42 -29.40
CA LYS A 394 -2.38 1.02 -29.32
C LYS A 394 -3.15 1.72 -30.43
N MET A 395 -3.81 2.81 -30.09
CA MET A 395 -4.67 3.58 -30.97
C MET A 395 -4.28 5.04 -30.88
N GLY A 396 -4.03 5.68 -32.01
CA GLY A 396 -3.78 7.11 -32.09
C GLY A 396 -4.38 7.67 -33.39
N ASN A 397 -4.15 8.95 -33.63
CA ASN A 397 -4.65 9.60 -34.85
C ASN A 397 -4.04 8.94 -36.10
N GLY A 398 -4.87 8.31 -36.92
CA GLY A 398 -4.44 7.66 -38.17
C GLY A 398 -3.73 6.31 -38.02
N PHE A 399 -3.70 5.71 -36.82
CA PHE A 399 -3.16 4.35 -36.67
C PHE A 399 -3.82 3.51 -35.57
N VAL A 400 -3.87 2.20 -35.81
CA VAL A 400 -4.21 1.20 -34.81
C VAL A 400 -3.20 0.07 -34.92
N LYS A 401 -2.39 -0.12 -33.88
CA LYS A 401 -1.32 -1.11 -33.79
C LYS A 401 -1.73 -2.22 -32.83
N GLY A 402 -1.75 -3.46 -33.31
CA GLY A 402 -1.99 -4.65 -32.50
C GLY A 402 -0.73 -5.49 -32.36
N SER A 403 -0.55 -6.10 -31.21
CA SER A 403 0.47 -7.13 -31.00
C SER A 403 -0.04 -8.25 -30.12
N LEU A 404 0.38 -9.47 -30.44
CA LEU A 404 0.20 -10.67 -29.64
C LEU A 404 1.58 -11.20 -29.27
N ASN A 405 1.77 -11.52 -28.00
CA ASN A 405 3.00 -12.09 -27.50
C ASN A 405 2.72 -13.34 -26.68
N SER A 406 3.53 -14.36 -26.83
CA SER A 406 3.50 -15.56 -26.01
C SER A 406 4.87 -15.81 -25.40
N GLY A 407 4.85 -16.38 -24.20
CA GLY A 407 6.05 -16.71 -23.46
C GLY A 407 5.91 -18.09 -22.86
N PHE A 408 6.98 -18.87 -22.93
CA PHE A 408 7.11 -20.14 -22.24
C PHE A 408 8.41 -20.14 -21.47
N THR A 409 8.39 -20.70 -20.27
CA THR A 409 9.58 -20.91 -19.47
C THR A 409 9.54 -22.30 -18.86
N TYR A 410 10.65 -23.01 -19.03
CA TYR A 410 10.89 -24.31 -18.45
C TYR A 410 12.18 -24.29 -17.63
N ARG A 411 12.10 -24.71 -16.39
CA ARG A 411 13.25 -24.91 -15.51
C ARG A 411 13.53 -26.40 -15.39
N ALA A 412 14.54 -26.88 -16.10
CA ALA A 412 14.96 -28.28 -16.05
C ALA A 412 15.70 -28.62 -14.74
N SER A 413 16.42 -27.65 -14.15
CA SER A 413 17.10 -27.80 -12.86
C SER A 413 17.23 -26.45 -12.14
N LYS A 414 17.74 -26.43 -10.89
CA LYS A 414 17.99 -25.17 -10.17
C LYS A 414 18.87 -24.20 -10.98
N LYS A 415 19.81 -24.73 -11.78
CA LYS A 415 20.78 -23.95 -12.56
C LYS A 415 20.37 -23.72 -14.02
N ILE A 416 19.46 -24.53 -14.57
CA ILE A 416 19.10 -24.48 -15.99
C ILE A 416 17.65 -24.04 -16.15
N LYS A 417 17.46 -22.88 -16.78
CA LYS A 417 16.18 -22.30 -17.13
C LYS A 417 16.21 -21.87 -18.60
N THR A 418 15.25 -22.37 -19.37
CA THR A 418 15.04 -21.99 -20.77
C THR A 418 13.77 -21.16 -20.86
N SER A 419 13.85 -20.01 -21.53
CA SER A 419 12.70 -19.16 -21.81
C SER A 419 12.59 -18.94 -23.32
N LEU A 420 11.41 -19.19 -23.86
CA LEU A 420 11.07 -18.94 -25.26
C LEU A 420 10.02 -17.85 -25.30
N PHE A 421 10.19 -16.90 -26.22
CA PHE A 421 9.25 -15.83 -26.45
C PHE A 421 8.97 -15.77 -27.94
N ALA A 422 7.70 -15.61 -28.29
CA ALA A 422 7.27 -15.36 -29.65
C ALA A 422 6.31 -14.16 -29.65
N GLY A 423 6.38 -13.34 -30.68
CA GLY A 423 5.51 -12.19 -30.81
C GLY A 423 5.21 -11.92 -32.28
N VAL A 424 4.00 -11.47 -32.53
CA VAL A 424 3.59 -10.94 -33.83
C VAL A 424 2.88 -9.62 -33.60
N GLY A 425 3.10 -8.68 -34.50
CA GLY A 425 2.46 -7.39 -34.44
C GLY A 425 2.16 -6.86 -35.82
N SER A 426 1.07 -6.10 -35.94
CA SER A 426 0.60 -5.54 -37.20
C SER A 426 -0.12 -4.21 -36.97
N PHE A 427 -0.38 -3.50 -38.05
CA PHE A 427 -1.26 -2.34 -38.07
C PHE A 427 -2.60 -2.76 -38.68
N PHE A 428 -3.69 -2.45 -37.98
CA PHE A 428 -5.05 -2.56 -38.50
C PHE A 428 -5.47 -1.29 -39.23
N LEU A 429 -4.85 -0.16 -38.89
CA LEU A 429 -4.93 1.13 -39.58
C LEU A 429 -3.54 1.75 -39.58
N SER A 430 -3.11 2.31 -40.71
CA SER A 430 -1.72 2.76 -40.92
C SER A 430 -1.60 4.04 -41.75
N ASP A 431 -2.62 4.90 -41.73
CA ASP A 431 -2.68 6.11 -42.58
C ASP A 431 -1.60 7.13 -42.20
N ASN A 432 -1.37 7.29 -40.88
CA ASN A 432 -0.33 8.17 -40.36
C ASN A 432 0.28 7.56 -39.09
N ILE A 433 1.34 6.78 -39.24
CA ILE A 433 2.05 6.15 -38.11
C ILE A 433 3.24 7.02 -37.71
N PRO A 434 3.24 7.63 -36.52
CA PRO A 434 4.41 8.33 -35.99
C PRO A 434 5.59 7.36 -35.84
N LEU A 435 6.81 7.86 -36.09
CA LEU A 435 8.05 7.07 -36.09
C LEU A 435 8.17 6.19 -34.84
N GLN A 436 7.89 6.75 -33.67
CA GLN A 436 8.02 6.04 -32.40
C GLN A 436 7.08 4.84 -32.24
N TYR A 437 6.02 4.72 -33.06
CA TYR A 437 5.12 3.57 -33.06
C TYR A 437 5.43 2.56 -34.16
N ARG A 438 6.43 2.77 -35.02
CA ARG A 438 6.82 1.81 -36.06
C ARG A 438 7.51 0.58 -35.48
N TYR A 439 7.77 -0.41 -36.34
CA TYR A 439 8.62 -1.56 -36.00
C TYR A 439 9.99 -1.35 -36.61
N TYR A 440 11.05 -1.56 -35.82
CA TYR A 440 12.43 -1.42 -36.25
C TYR A 440 13.14 -2.78 -36.21
N LEU A 441 14.08 -3.01 -37.13
CA LEU A 441 14.87 -4.25 -37.14
C LEU A 441 15.76 -4.39 -35.90
N SER A 442 16.23 -3.26 -35.36
CA SER A 442 17.00 -3.17 -34.13
C SER A 442 16.17 -3.35 -32.86
N GLY A 443 14.84 -3.47 -32.97
CA GLY A 443 13.92 -3.68 -31.84
C GLY A 443 12.79 -2.66 -31.79
N THR A 444 12.49 -2.17 -30.60
CA THR A 444 11.42 -1.19 -30.35
C THR A 444 11.94 -0.02 -29.55
N VAL A 445 11.46 1.18 -29.86
CA VAL A 445 11.66 2.36 -29.01
C VAL A 445 10.61 2.39 -27.89
N ASP A 446 10.78 3.31 -26.93
CA ASP A 446 9.80 3.58 -25.88
C ASP A 446 8.94 4.79 -26.27
N PRO A 447 7.80 4.59 -26.98
CA PRO A 447 7.00 5.70 -27.50
C PRO A 447 6.26 6.48 -26.43
N ASP A 448 5.86 5.82 -25.34
CA ASP A 448 4.98 6.41 -24.32
C ASP A 448 5.76 6.86 -23.07
N PHE A 449 7.09 6.78 -23.11
CA PHE A 449 8.01 7.17 -22.03
C PHE A 449 7.67 6.43 -20.73
N GLU A 450 7.40 5.13 -20.85
CA GLU A 450 7.09 4.24 -19.72
C GLU A 450 8.38 3.73 -19.05
N GLN A 451 9.53 3.85 -19.72
CA GLN A 451 10.83 3.40 -19.23
C GLN A 451 11.77 4.57 -18.95
N LEU A 452 12.68 4.36 -17.99
CA LEU A 452 13.83 5.24 -17.79
C LEU A 452 14.83 4.99 -18.93
N VAL A 453 14.85 5.89 -19.90
CA VAL A 453 15.79 5.86 -21.03
C VAL A 453 16.75 7.03 -20.85
N ILE A 454 18.04 6.72 -20.71
CA ILE A 454 19.09 7.72 -20.48
C ILE A 454 19.32 8.55 -21.74
N ASP A 455 19.38 7.90 -22.90
CA ASP A 455 19.59 8.55 -24.19
C ASP A 455 18.47 8.24 -25.19
N ARG A 456 17.85 9.29 -25.70
CA ARG A 456 16.83 9.23 -26.76
C ARG A 456 17.27 9.95 -28.03
N MET A 457 18.50 10.48 -28.08
CA MET A 457 19.05 11.23 -29.21
C MET A 457 19.90 10.37 -30.16
N GLY A 458 20.09 9.08 -29.85
CA GLY A 458 20.75 8.13 -30.74
C GLY A 458 22.28 8.25 -30.77
N GLY A 459 22.90 8.67 -29.66
CA GLY A 459 24.35 8.87 -29.54
C GLY A 459 25.19 7.61 -29.50
#